data_AF-A0A9E0SF05-F1
#
_entry.id   AF-A0A9E0SF05-F1
#
_cell.length_a   1.000
_cell.length_b   1.000
_cell.length_c   1.000
_cell.angle_alpha   90.00
_cell.angle_beta   90.00
_cell.angle_gamma   90.00
#
_symmetry.space_group_name_H-M   'P 1'
#
loop_
_entity.id
_entity.type
_entity.pdbx_description
1 polymer ?
#
loop_
_entity_poly.entity_id
_entity_poly.type
_entity_poly.pdbx_seq_one_letter_code
_entity_poly.pdbx_strand_id
1 'polypeptide(L)'
;MEKLFLSQRDLLTLLGKLDDVRDGQPSSCTIIKSESAHPIFPQTLRRIAVVATETADRYLPGVSPRLHLARASLALLLERVARQTDETILVGEVNVAGVADARYYVDRSAEEFAPVGDMNSAFMRGRGK
;
A
#
# COMPACT_ATOMS: atom_id res chain seq x y z
N MET A 1 -12.90 6.16 -12.88
CA MET A 1 -13.10 5.39 -11.63
C MET A 1 -11.73 5.09 -11.06
N GLU A 2 -11.48 5.45 -9.80
CA GLU A 2 -10.15 5.36 -9.19
C GLU A 2 -9.81 3.90 -8.88
N LYS A 3 -8.53 3.54 -8.99
CA LYS A 3 -8.01 2.19 -8.74
C LYS A 3 -6.84 2.25 -7.77
N LEU A 4 -6.89 1.38 -6.77
CA LEU A 4 -5.86 1.17 -5.77
C LEU A 4 -5.49 -0.32 -5.72
N PHE A 5 -4.21 -0.62 -5.91
CA PHE A 5 -3.67 -1.97 -5.78
C PHE A 5 -2.84 -2.07 -4.50
N LEU A 6 -3.20 -3.01 -3.63
CA LEU A 6 -2.47 -3.32 -2.40
C LEU A 6 -1.78 -4.66 -2.57
N SER A 7 -0.47 -4.71 -2.33
CA SER A 7 0.25 -5.98 -2.32
C SER A 7 -0.18 -6.83 -1.13
N GLN A 8 0.10 -8.12 -1.16
CA GLN A 8 -0.14 -9.01 -0.03
C GLN A 8 0.58 -8.50 1.22
N ARG A 9 1.81 -7.99 1.06
CA ARG A 9 2.57 -7.35 2.13
C ARG A 9 1.89 -6.11 2.68
N ASP A 10 1.30 -5.26 1.83
CA ASP A 10 0.57 -4.07 2.28
C ASP A 10 -0.62 -4.46 3.18
N LEU A 11 -1.39 -5.48 2.77
CA LEU A 11 -2.54 -5.99 3.50
C LEU A 11 -2.14 -6.57 4.87
N LEU A 12 -1.11 -7.42 4.89
CA LEU A 12 -0.57 -8.00 6.12
C LEU A 12 0.01 -6.93 7.05
N THR A 13 0.67 -5.91 6.49
CA THR A 13 1.20 -4.79 7.27
C THR A 13 0.06 -4.01 7.93
N LEU A 14 -1.04 -3.75 7.21
CA LEU A 14 -2.20 -3.04 7.76
C LEU A 14 -2.91 -3.85 8.85
N LEU A 15 -3.08 -5.17 8.66
CA LEU A 15 -3.65 -6.06 9.67
C LEU A 15 -2.76 -6.15 10.91
N GLY A 16 -1.45 -6.36 10.73
CA GLY A 16 -0.48 -6.39 11.83
C GLY A 16 -0.49 -5.08 12.63
N LYS A 17 -0.56 -3.94 11.95
CA LYS A 17 -0.69 -2.63 12.63
C LYS A 17 -1.98 -2.51 13.45
N LEU A 18 -3.10 -3.10 13.04
CA LEU A 18 -4.32 -3.14 13.84
C LEU A 18 -4.17 -4.06 15.06
N ASP A 19 -3.55 -5.22 14.86
CA ASP A 19 -3.27 -6.15 15.96
C ASP A 19 -2.34 -5.51 17.01
N ASP A 20 -1.30 -4.79 16.58
CA ASP A 20 -0.41 -4.01 17.45
C ASP A 20 -1.21 -3.03 18.34
N VAL A 21 -2.12 -2.25 17.75
CA VAL A 21 -2.95 -1.30 18.53
C VAL A 21 -3.86 -2.03 19.51
N ARG A 22 -4.44 -3.17 19.10
CA ARG A 22 -5.27 -3.99 19.99
C ARG A 22 -4.48 -4.54 21.18
N ASP A 23 -3.20 -4.84 20.96
CA ASP A 23 -2.28 -5.35 21.97
C ASP A 23 -1.62 -4.21 22.78
N GLY A 24 -2.10 -2.97 22.62
CA GLY A 24 -1.65 -1.80 23.36
C GLY A 24 -0.35 -1.18 22.86
N GLN A 25 0.15 -1.60 21.69
CA GLN A 25 1.34 -1.03 21.07
C GLN A 25 0.99 0.22 20.23
N PRO A 26 1.87 1.25 20.23
CA PRO A 26 1.66 2.43 19.42
C PRO A 26 1.86 2.12 17.93
N SER A 27 0.81 2.34 17.13
CA SER A 27 0.88 2.20 15.67
C SER A 27 -0.03 3.21 14.97
N SER A 28 0.40 3.72 13.83
CA SER A 28 -0.36 4.70 13.03
C SER A 28 -1.47 4.06 12.19
N CYS A 29 -1.60 2.73 12.18
CA CYS A 29 -2.52 1.97 11.34
C CYS A 29 -2.55 2.40 9.87
N THR A 30 -1.49 3.02 9.36
CA THR A 30 -1.50 3.68 8.06
C THR A 30 -0.31 3.25 7.22
N ILE A 31 -0.54 3.05 5.92
CA ILE A 31 0.50 3.00 4.89
C ILE A 31 0.27 4.12 3.87
N ILE A 32 1.34 4.54 3.20
CA ILE A 32 1.27 5.54 2.12
C ILE A 32 1.62 4.83 0.82
N LYS A 33 0.71 4.88 -0.16
CA LYS A 33 0.93 4.39 -1.52
C LYS A 33 1.14 5.59 -2.44
N SER A 34 2.20 5.58 -3.23
CA SER A 34 2.54 6.64 -4.19
C SER A 34 2.99 6.10 -5.55
N GLU A 35 2.58 4.88 -5.87
CA GLU A 35 3.15 4.12 -6.97
C GLU A 35 2.28 4.21 -8.22
N SER A 36 2.39 5.36 -8.90
CA SER A 36 1.64 5.64 -10.13
C SER A 36 2.28 5.05 -11.39
N ALA A 37 3.56 4.70 -11.35
CA ALA A 37 4.33 4.22 -12.50
C ALA A 37 4.50 2.69 -12.55
N HIS A 38 3.72 1.93 -11.77
CA HIS A 38 3.84 0.48 -11.78
C HIS A 38 3.50 -0.09 -13.16
N PRO A 39 4.35 -0.93 -13.79
CA PRO A 39 4.16 -1.38 -15.17
C PRO A 39 2.89 -2.21 -15.37
N ILE A 40 2.58 -3.11 -14.41
CA ILE A 40 1.43 -4.02 -14.47
C ILE A 40 0.20 -3.49 -13.71
N PHE A 41 0.40 -2.81 -12.57
CA PHE A 41 -0.66 -2.36 -11.67
C PHE A 41 -0.68 -0.83 -11.46
N PRO A 42 -0.85 -0.03 -12.54
CA PRO A 42 -0.78 1.42 -12.42
C PRO A 42 -1.93 1.94 -11.55
N GLN A 43 -1.58 2.65 -10.48
CA GLN A 43 -2.56 3.32 -9.64
C GLN A 43 -2.98 4.65 -10.28
N THR A 44 -4.29 4.93 -10.27
CA THR A 44 -4.79 6.23 -10.78
C THR A 44 -4.53 7.37 -9.81
N LEU A 45 -4.41 7.04 -8.53
CA LEU A 45 -4.15 8.00 -7.46
C LEU A 45 -2.63 8.21 -7.34
N ARG A 46 -2.18 9.47 -7.49
CA ARG A 46 -0.75 9.82 -7.39
C ARG A 46 -0.16 9.48 -6.02
N ARG A 47 -0.92 9.72 -4.96
CA ARG A 47 -0.54 9.44 -3.58
C ARG A 47 -1.79 9.28 -2.74
N ILE A 48 -1.89 8.22 -1.96
CA ILE A 48 -3.01 7.96 -1.05
C ILE A 48 -2.50 7.37 0.27
N ALA A 49 -3.10 7.81 1.37
CA ALA A 49 -2.91 7.18 2.67
C ALA A 49 -4.02 6.15 2.90
N VAL A 50 -3.62 4.91 3.17
CA VAL A 50 -4.55 3.81 3.47
C VAL A 50 -4.48 3.55 4.96
N VAL A 51 -5.60 3.76 5.65
CA VAL A 51 -5.73 3.67 7.10
C VAL A 51 -6.55 2.42 7.43
N ALA A 52 -5.98 1.51 8.20
CA ALA A 52 -6.68 0.36 8.73
C ALA A 52 -7.55 0.79 9.92
N THR A 53 -8.81 0.37 9.93
CA THR A 53 -9.79 0.66 11.00
C THR A 53 -10.50 -0.61 11.45
N GLU A 54 -11.00 -0.64 12.68
CA GLU A 54 -11.91 -1.72 13.12
C GLU A 54 -13.35 -1.46 12.65
N THR A 55 -13.67 -0.22 12.28
CA THR A 55 -15.00 0.22 11.82
C THR A 55 -15.08 0.33 10.30
N ALA A 56 -16.28 0.68 9.80
CA ALA A 56 -16.64 0.69 8.39
C ALA A 56 -15.67 1.44 7.45
N ASP A 57 -15.62 0.96 6.21
CA ASP A 57 -14.81 1.54 5.14
C ASP A 57 -15.27 2.95 4.76
N ARG A 58 -14.30 3.83 4.50
CA ARG A 58 -14.61 5.21 4.07
C ARG A 58 -13.52 5.80 3.20
N TYR A 59 -13.91 6.33 2.05
CA TYR A 59 -13.04 7.19 1.26
C TYR A 59 -13.28 8.66 1.60
N LEU A 60 -12.21 9.39 1.90
CA LEU A 60 -12.24 10.80 2.28
C LEU A 60 -11.42 11.62 1.27
N PRO A 61 -12.08 12.30 0.32
CA PRO A 61 -11.40 13.23 -0.58
C PRO A 61 -10.96 14.49 0.18
N GLY A 62 -9.84 15.08 -0.21
CA GLY A 62 -9.28 16.28 0.43
C GLY A 62 -7.86 16.60 -0.04
N VAL A 63 -7.15 17.45 0.71
CA VAL A 63 -5.76 17.88 0.41
C VAL A 63 -4.78 16.70 0.31
N SER A 64 -5.08 15.60 1.01
CA SER A 64 -4.42 14.31 0.80
C SER A 64 -5.49 13.22 0.88
N PRO A 65 -5.73 12.45 -0.20
CA PRO A 65 -6.78 11.45 -0.20
C PRO A 65 -6.45 10.37 0.85
N ARG A 66 -7.49 9.97 1.59
CA ARG A 66 -7.41 8.93 2.61
C ARG A 66 -8.46 7.87 2.35
N LEU A 67 -8.05 6.62 2.41
CA LEU A 67 -8.94 5.48 2.35
C LEU A 67 -8.86 4.72 3.67
N HIS A 68 -9.98 4.66 4.37
CA HIS A 68 -10.15 3.85 5.56
C HIS A 68 -10.65 2.48 5.13
N LEU A 69 -9.92 1.43 5.50
CA LEU A 69 -10.27 0.04 5.28
C LEU A 69 -10.46 -0.67 6.61
N ALA A 70 -11.66 -1.18 6.81
CA ALA A 70 -12.06 -2.05 7.89
C ALA A 70 -11.23 -3.34 7.88
N ARG A 71 -10.97 -3.89 9.07
CA ARG A 71 -10.36 -5.21 9.23
C ARG A 71 -11.02 -6.27 8.35
N ALA A 72 -12.35 -6.28 8.29
CA ALA A 72 -13.11 -7.24 7.48
C ALA A 72 -12.76 -7.14 5.98
N SER A 73 -12.65 -5.93 5.44
CA SER A 73 -12.30 -5.66 4.05
C SER A 73 -10.85 -6.01 3.75
N LEU A 74 -9.93 -5.74 4.69
CA LEU A 74 -8.53 -6.18 4.59
C LEU A 74 -8.40 -7.71 4.55
N ALA A 75 -9.12 -8.41 5.43
CA ALA A 75 -9.15 -9.87 5.47
C ALA A 75 -9.74 -10.46 4.18
N LEU A 76 -10.83 -9.88 3.66
CA LEU A 76 -11.44 -10.29 2.40
C LEU A 76 -10.48 -10.13 1.21
N LEU A 77 -9.79 -8.99 1.13
CA LEU A 77 -8.79 -8.76 0.08
C LEU A 77 -7.64 -9.76 0.18
N LEU A 78 -7.19 -10.09 1.39
CA LEU A 78 -6.12 -11.08 1.60
C LEU A 78 -6.56 -12.49 1.19
N GLU A 79 -7.80 -12.86 1.49
CA GLU A 79 -8.38 -14.15 1.07
C GLU A 79 -8.49 -14.25 -0.46
N ARG A 80 -8.85 -13.16 -1.14
CA ARG A 80 -8.88 -13.08 -2.61
C ARG A 80 -7.50 -13.25 -3.23
N VAL A 81 -6.48 -12.63 -2.63
CA VAL A 81 -5.09 -12.85 -3.03
C VAL A 81 -4.69 -14.31 -2.90
N ALA A 82 -5.05 -14.96 -1.79
CA ALA A 82 -4.78 -16.39 -1.57
C ALA A 82 -5.49 -17.29 -2.60
N ARG A 83 -6.70 -16.90 -3.02
CA ARG A 83 -7.46 -17.59 -4.10
C ARG A 83 -7.03 -17.19 -5.51
N GLN A 84 -6.09 -16.26 -5.65
CA GLN A 84 -5.63 -15.70 -6.93
C GLN A 84 -6.77 -15.13 -7.78
N THR A 85 -7.77 -14.53 -7.14
CA THR A 85 -8.87 -13.88 -7.87
C THR A 85 -8.59 -12.39 -8.05
N ASP A 86 -8.86 -11.86 -9.25
CA ASP A 86 -8.68 -10.43 -9.58
C ASP A 86 -9.89 -9.58 -9.13
N GLU A 87 -10.61 -10.02 -8.09
CA GLU A 87 -11.83 -9.36 -7.60
C GLU A 87 -11.51 -8.09 -6.81
N THR A 88 -12.17 -6.99 -7.18
CA THR A 88 -12.06 -5.71 -6.46
C THR A 88 -13.19 -5.53 -5.45
N ILE A 89 -12.96 -4.71 -4.43
CA ILE A 89 -14.02 -4.13 -3.59
C ILE A 89 -14.19 -2.66 -3.97
N LEU A 90 -15.43 -2.17 -3.91
CA LEU A 90 -15.73 -0.76 -4.10
C LEU A 90 -15.87 -0.07 -2.74
N VAL A 91 -15.02 0.91 -2.47
CA VAL A 91 -15.10 1.73 -1.25
C VAL A 91 -15.27 3.19 -1.67
N GLY A 92 -16.48 3.73 -1.45
CA GLY A 92 -16.87 5.01 -2.04
C GLY A 92 -16.80 4.93 -3.56
N GLU A 93 -15.85 5.64 -4.17
CA GLU A 93 -15.63 5.69 -5.62
C GLU A 93 -14.33 5.00 -6.07
N VAL A 94 -13.65 4.32 -5.14
CA VAL A 94 -12.33 3.68 -5.35
C VAL A 94 -12.49 2.17 -5.45
N ASN A 95 -12.00 1.58 -6.53
CA ASN A 95 -11.82 0.13 -6.62
C ASN A 95 -10.51 -0.27 -5.97
N VAL A 96 -10.59 -1.13 -4.97
CA VAL A 96 -9.44 -1.66 -4.24
C VAL A 96 -9.26 -3.12 -4.61
N ALA A 97 -8.04 -3.50 -5.00
CA ALA A 97 -7.68 -4.86 -5.34
C ALA A 97 -6.47 -5.31 -4.52
N GLY A 98 -6.51 -6.54 -4.03
CA GLY A 98 -5.35 -7.22 -3.46
C GLY A 98 -4.54 -7.90 -4.57
N VAL A 99 -3.22 -7.84 -4.50
CA VAL A 99 -2.32 -8.45 -5.49
C VAL A 99 -1.26 -9.28 -4.77
N ALA A 100 -1.04 -10.52 -5.22
CA ALA A 100 0.04 -11.36 -4.69
C ALA A 100 1.40 -10.67 -4.87
N ASP A 101 2.30 -10.79 -3.88
CA ASP A 101 3.64 -10.19 -3.95
C ASP A 101 4.41 -10.68 -5.19
N ALA A 102 4.28 -11.97 -5.52
CA ALA A 102 4.88 -12.59 -6.70
C ALA A 102 4.27 -12.12 -8.03
N ARG A 103 3.23 -11.28 -8.03
CA ARG A 103 2.72 -10.55 -9.22
C ARG A 103 3.09 -9.07 -9.13
N TYR A 104 3.03 -8.51 -7.93
CA TYR A 104 3.30 -7.09 -7.69
C TYR A 104 4.79 -6.72 -7.84
N TYR A 105 5.74 -7.60 -7.52
CA TYR A 105 7.17 -7.27 -7.55
C TYR A 105 7.96 -7.91 -8.71
N VAL A 106 7.27 -8.43 -9.73
CA VAL A 106 7.86 -9.32 -10.77
C VAL A 106 8.96 -8.67 -11.62
N ASP A 107 8.85 -7.36 -11.89
CA ASP A 107 9.73 -6.67 -12.85
C ASP A 107 10.67 -5.63 -12.21
N ARG A 108 10.80 -5.61 -10.87
CA ARG A 108 11.83 -4.76 -10.26
C ARG A 108 13.16 -5.50 -10.32
N SER A 109 13.97 -5.18 -11.33
CA SER A 109 15.39 -5.52 -11.29
C SER A 109 15.96 -5.11 -9.93
N ALA A 110 16.91 -5.89 -9.41
CA ALA A 110 17.56 -5.65 -8.11
C ALA A 110 18.13 -4.22 -7.93
N GLU A 111 18.20 -3.43 -9.01
CA GLU A 111 18.60 -2.02 -9.02
C GLU A 111 17.57 -1.06 -8.41
N GLU A 112 16.27 -1.39 -8.40
CA GLU A 112 15.23 -0.54 -7.75
C GLU A 112 15.14 -0.73 -6.22
N PHE A 113 15.82 -1.75 -5.69
CA PHE A 113 15.94 -2.00 -4.24
C PHE A 113 17.15 -1.31 -3.61
N ALA A 114 17.71 -0.26 -4.23
CA ALA A 114 18.63 0.61 -3.52
C ALA A 114 17.90 1.16 -2.27
N PRO A 115 18.40 0.90 -1.04
CA PRO A 115 17.80 1.48 0.13
C PRO A 115 17.80 3.00 -0.05
N VAL A 116 16.62 3.61 0.01
CA VAL A 116 16.47 5.06 0.16
C VAL A 116 16.97 5.40 1.56
N GLY A 117 18.28 5.39 1.73
CA GLY A 117 18.88 5.25 3.05
C GLY A 117 20.41 5.25 3.07
N ASP A 118 21.09 5.66 2.00
CA ASP A 118 22.49 6.04 2.11
C ASP A 118 22.76 7.42 1.50
N MET A 119 22.27 8.45 2.19
CA MET A 119 22.57 9.85 1.89
C MET A 119 24.08 10.18 2.01
N ASN A 120 24.95 9.26 2.47
CA ASN A 120 26.40 9.50 2.46
C ASN A 120 27.03 9.35 1.08
N SER A 121 26.40 8.60 0.17
CA SER A 121 26.97 8.37 -1.17
C SER A 121 26.82 9.58 -2.12
N ALA A 122 25.93 10.52 -1.80
CA ALA A 122 25.75 11.77 -2.57
C ALA A 122 26.77 12.87 -2.23
N PHE A 123 27.39 12.82 -1.04
CA PHE A 123 28.33 13.87 -0.60
C PHE A 123 29.78 13.68 -1.06
N MET A 124 30.15 12.48 -1.53
CA MET A 124 31.54 12.17 -1.92
C MET A 124 31.86 12.36 -3.41
N ARG A 125 30.90 12.78 -4.25
CA ARG A 125 31.14 13.03 -5.70
C ARG A 125 31.44 14.49 -6.06
N GLY A 126 31.53 15.39 -5.07
CA GLY A 126 31.73 16.83 -5.29
C GLY A 126 33.14 17.38 -4.98
N ARG A 127 34.11 16.55 -4.61
CA ARG A 127 35.49 17.00 -4.31
C ARG A 127 36.50 16.13 -5.04
N GLY A 128 36.82 16.50 -6.28
CA GLY A 128 37.82 15.76 -7.05
C GLY A 128 37.98 16.18 -8.49
N LYS A 129 38.21 17.48 -8.75
CA LYS A 129 39.28 18.03 -9.60
C LYS A 129 39.06 19.52 -9.82
#